data_AF-A0A084ENA6-F1
#
_entry.id   AF-A0A084ENA6-F1
#
_cell.length_a   1.000
_cell.length_b   1.000
_cell.length_c   1.000
_cell.angle_alpha   90.00
_cell.angle_beta   90.00
_cell.angle_gamma   90.00
#
_symmetry.space_group_name_H-M   'P 1'
#
loop_
_entity.id
_entity.type
_entity.pdbx_description
1 polymer ?
#
loop_
_entity_poly.entity_id
_entity_poly.type
_entity_poly.pdbx_seq_one_letter_code
_entity_poly.pdbx_strand_id
1 'polypeptide(L)'
;MLGALIIDASRLEAVTQDFLDLKRRWFPGLPYPSSNHLDRIIPEIKGGDLRRNLTRSGRNQRRHATGFLDQLLAMLQGHGVRLIARIWIKALGQPFNGKSVYTSSIQGLYTYFDQFLSTENTLGFCIADSRDHLKNVNVAHSVFTQKFRASSTVYTRILELPTFGHSENHAGIQICDIICSALLYPIAAEAYCTGYVANVHVQPGAAALRQRFGPILKAMQFRYQDPLGRWTGGIVVADGLAQRNASLMFS
;
A
#
# COMPACT_ATOMS: atom_id res chain seq x y z
N MET A 1 -0.81 -7.43 5.90
CA MET A 1 -1.41 -6.66 4.80
C MET A 1 -0.38 -6.47 3.71
N LEU A 2 -0.80 -6.16 2.50
CA LEU A 2 0.05 -5.83 1.36
C LEU A 2 -0.63 -4.74 0.53
N GLY A 3 0.11 -3.74 0.06
CA GLY A 3 -0.40 -2.65 -0.77
C GLY A 3 0.44 -2.48 -2.03
N ALA A 4 -0.14 -1.82 -3.03
CA ALA A 4 0.55 -1.39 -4.23
C ALA A 4 -0.03 -0.06 -4.74
N LEU A 5 0.84 0.76 -5.33
CA LEU A 5 0.48 1.96 -6.07
C LEU A 5 0.52 1.64 -7.56
N ILE A 6 -0.47 2.13 -8.29
CA ILE A 6 -0.50 2.10 -9.74
C ILE A 6 -0.21 3.53 -10.20
N ILE A 7 0.88 3.71 -10.93
CA ILE A 7 1.38 5.00 -11.39
C ILE A 7 1.50 4.92 -12.91
N ASP A 8 0.94 5.91 -13.61
CA ASP A 8 1.18 6.09 -15.04
C ASP A 8 2.68 6.33 -15.28
N ALA A 9 3.29 5.58 -16.20
CA ALA A 9 4.72 5.69 -16.50
C ALA A 9 5.14 7.13 -16.85
N SER A 10 4.27 7.90 -17.53
CA SER A 10 4.50 9.30 -17.87
C SER A 10 4.54 10.24 -16.65
N ARG A 11 4.00 9.79 -15.51
CA ARG A 11 3.96 10.55 -14.24
C ARG A 11 5.02 10.12 -13.24
N LEU A 12 5.72 9.01 -13.49
CA LEU A 12 6.66 8.42 -12.52
C LEU A 12 7.76 9.39 -12.11
N GLU A 13 8.33 10.13 -13.06
CA GLU A 13 9.35 11.15 -12.79
C GLU A 13 8.78 12.26 -11.90
N ALA A 14 7.63 12.83 -12.28
CA ALA A 14 7.01 13.92 -11.54
C ALA A 14 6.63 13.51 -10.10
N VAL A 15 6.03 12.33 -9.92
CA VAL A 15 5.73 11.77 -8.59
C VAL A 15 7.01 11.60 -7.76
N THR A 16 8.10 11.19 -8.38
CA THR A 16 9.39 11.01 -7.70
C THR A 16 9.94 12.35 -7.25
N GLN A 17 10.04 13.34 -8.14
CA GLN A 17 10.54 14.68 -7.80
C GLN A 17 9.69 15.36 -6.72
N ASP A 18 8.37 15.31 -6.86
CA ASP A 18 7.45 15.89 -5.86
C ASP A 18 7.58 15.21 -4.50
N PHE A 19 7.81 13.90 -4.46
CA PHE A 19 8.07 13.19 -3.22
C PHE A 19 9.40 13.62 -2.57
N LEU A 20 10.47 13.78 -3.34
CA LEU A 20 11.75 14.29 -2.83
C LEU A 20 11.61 15.71 -2.29
N ASP A 21 10.79 16.54 -2.93
CA ASP A 21 10.45 17.88 -2.45
C ASP A 21 9.62 17.87 -1.17
N LEU A 22 8.68 16.93 -1.03
CA LEU A 22 7.98 16.72 0.24
C LEU A 22 8.95 16.29 1.34
N LYS A 23 9.90 15.38 1.07
CA LYS A 23 10.94 14.99 2.03
C LYS A 23 11.77 16.19 2.45
N ARG A 24 12.21 17.01 1.49
CA ARG A 24 12.97 18.24 1.76
C ARG A 24 12.22 19.19 2.69
N ARG A 25 10.92 19.41 2.42
CA ARG A 25 10.09 20.36 3.17
C ARG A 25 9.76 19.87 4.59
N TRP A 26 9.34 18.62 4.71
CA TRP A 26 8.82 18.07 5.96
C TRP A 26 9.89 17.41 6.83
N PHE A 27 10.95 16.90 6.23
CA PHE A 27 12.02 16.18 6.90
C PHE A 27 13.41 16.73 6.52
N PRO A 28 13.67 18.04 6.72
CA PRO A 28 14.94 18.66 6.32
C PRO A 28 16.16 18.09 7.07
N GLY A 29 15.96 17.50 8.26
CA GLY A 29 17.01 16.97 9.12
C GLY A 29 17.26 15.45 9.03
N LEU A 30 16.75 14.76 8.01
CA LEU A 30 17.15 13.37 7.77
C LEU A 30 18.65 13.30 7.41
N PRO A 31 19.33 12.15 7.66
CA PRO A 31 20.76 12.00 7.39
C PRO A 31 21.01 11.84 5.88
N TYR A 32 20.89 12.94 5.13
CA TYR A 32 21.16 12.98 3.70
C TYR A 32 22.67 12.88 3.43
N PRO A 33 23.12 12.01 2.51
CA PRO A 33 24.56 11.87 2.18
C PRO A 33 25.19 13.15 1.62
N SER A 34 24.42 13.96 0.88
CA SER A 34 24.87 15.24 0.36
C SER A 34 23.71 16.24 0.23
N SER A 35 24.02 17.45 -0.26
CA SER A 35 23.01 18.47 -0.60
C SER A 35 22.31 18.22 -1.94
N ASN A 36 22.73 17.22 -2.72
CA ASN A 36 22.10 16.83 -3.98
C ASN A 36 20.63 16.48 -3.73
N HIS A 37 19.75 16.99 -4.60
CA HIS A 37 18.32 16.73 -4.52
C HIS A 37 18.00 15.22 -4.59
N LEU A 38 18.70 14.47 -5.47
CA LEU A 38 18.42 13.05 -5.68
C LEU A 38 18.80 12.19 -4.46
N ASP A 39 19.86 12.55 -3.72
CA ASP A 39 20.29 11.84 -2.51
C ASP A 39 19.24 11.85 -1.40
N ARG A 40 18.19 12.68 -1.54
CA ARG A 40 17.02 12.67 -0.66
C ARG A 40 16.22 11.39 -0.74
N ILE A 41 16.40 10.58 -1.79
CA ILE A 41 15.74 9.28 -1.87
C ILE A 41 16.25 8.34 -0.78
N ILE A 42 17.54 8.39 -0.46
CA ILE A 42 18.25 7.40 0.36
C ILE A 42 17.68 7.28 1.79
N PRO A 43 17.58 8.34 2.61
CA PRO A 43 17.08 8.19 3.97
C PRO A 43 15.56 8.04 4.00
N GLU A 44 15.07 6.92 4.51
CA GLU A 44 13.64 6.60 4.50
C GLU A 44 12.84 7.27 5.62
N ILE A 45 11.61 7.68 5.31
CA ILE A 45 10.62 8.04 6.31
C ILE A 45 9.87 6.77 6.73
N LYS A 46 10.04 6.35 7.98
CA LYS A 46 9.39 5.14 8.49
C LYS A 46 7.91 5.41 8.80
N GLY A 47 7.01 4.75 8.08
CA GLY A 47 5.55 4.87 8.32
C GLY A 47 5.12 4.46 9.74
N GLY A 48 5.86 3.57 10.40
CA GLY A 48 5.65 3.23 11.80
C GLY A 48 5.88 4.40 12.78
N ASP A 49 6.78 5.32 12.46
CA ASP A 49 7.04 6.52 13.25
C ASP A 49 5.98 7.59 13.01
N LEU A 50 5.53 7.75 11.76
CA LEU A 50 4.36 8.57 11.45
C LEU A 50 3.11 8.08 12.19
N ARG A 51 2.84 6.77 12.16
CA ARG A 51 1.75 6.15 12.95
C ARG A 51 1.87 6.49 14.44
N ARG A 52 3.07 6.36 15.01
CA ARG A 52 3.34 6.69 16.43
C ARG A 52 3.05 8.16 16.70
N ASN A 53 3.51 9.05 15.81
CA ASN A 53 3.30 10.48 15.92
C ASN A 53 1.83 10.89 15.84
N LEU A 54 1.05 10.19 15.02
CA LEU A 54 -0.38 10.38 14.92
C LEU A 54 -1.12 9.94 16.19
N THR A 55 -0.78 8.75 16.70
CA THR A 55 -1.59 8.06 17.72
C THR A 55 -1.16 8.29 19.17
N ARG A 56 0.13 8.59 19.42
CA ARG A 56 0.70 8.60 20.78
C ARG A 56 1.53 9.84 21.13
N SER A 57 2.01 10.59 20.14
CA SER A 57 2.88 11.74 20.40
C SER A 57 2.09 13.02 20.73
N GLY A 58 2.83 14.07 21.11
CA GLY A 58 2.29 15.39 21.42
C GLY A 58 1.68 16.10 20.21
N ARG A 59 1.03 17.23 20.50
CA ARG A 59 0.27 18.04 19.51
C ARG A 59 1.11 18.41 18.28
N ASN A 60 2.37 18.80 18.48
CA ASN A 60 3.24 19.23 17.39
C ASN A 60 3.66 18.07 16.48
N GLN A 61 4.04 16.92 17.04
CA GLN A 61 4.38 15.74 16.24
C GLN A 61 3.16 15.22 15.47
N ARG A 62 1.98 15.23 16.09
CA ARG A 62 0.73 14.86 15.42
C ARG A 62 0.41 15.79 14.26
N ARG A 63 0.51 17.12 14.46
CA ARG A 63 0.29 18.13 13.41
C ARG A 63 1.28 17.94 12.25
N HIS A 64 2.55 17.69 12.56
CA HIS A 64 3.59 17.43 11.56
C HIS A 64 3.27 16.19 10.71
N ALA A 65 3.03 15.04 11.35
CA ALA A 65 2.71 13.80 10.65
C ALA A 65 1.40 13.90 9.84
N THR A 66 0.39 14.59 10.38
CA THR A 66 -0.89 14.82 9.69
C THR A 66 -0.67 15.66 8.43
N GLY A 67 0.02 16.80 8.55
CA GLY A 67 0.24 17.70 7.42
C GLY A 67 1.11 17.09 6.32
N PHE A 68 2.11 16.28 6.69
CA PHE A 68 2.89 15.52 5.73
C PHE A 68 2.00 14.53 4.94
N LEU A 69 1.17 13.74 5.64
CA LEU A 69 0.31 12.75 5.01
C LEU A 69 -0.80 13.37 4.15
N ASP A 70 -1.37 14.51 4.57
CA ASP A 70 -2.31 15.27 3.75
C ASP A 70 -1.67 15.69 2.42
N GLN A 71 -0.46 16.28 2.47
CA GLN A 71 0.25 16.71 1.26
C GLN A 71 0.70 15.52 0.40
N LEU A 72 1.10 14.41 1.03
CA LEU A 72 1.45 13.19 0.31
C LEU A 72 0.25 12.63 -0.47
N LEU A 73 -0.91 12.48 0.17
CA LEU A 73 -2.10 11.97 -0.50
C LEU A 73 -2.62 12.94 -1.55
N ALA A 74 -2.60 14.24 -1.29
CA ALA A 74 -2.98 15.26 -2.27
C ALA A 74 -2.08 15.23 -3.52
N MET A 75 -0.76 15.06 -3.35
CA MET A 75 0.18 14.89 -4.46
C MET A 75 -0.15 13.66 -5.30
N LEU A 76 -0.40 12.52 -4.65
CA LEU A 76 -0.75 11.28 -5.36
C LEU A 76 -2.08 11.39 -6.12
N GLN A 77 -3.08 12.04 -5.51
CA GLN A 77 -4.35 12.32 -6.19
C GLN A 77 -4.16 13.26 -7.39
N GLY A 78 -3.33 14.29 -7.27
CA GLY A 78 -3.01 15.22 -8.35
C GLY A 78 -2.35 14.54 -9.55
N HIS A 79 -1.57 13.49 -9.31
CA HIS A 79 -0.95 12.66 -10.37
C HIS A 79 -1.83 11.48 -10.83
N GLY A 80 -3.06 11.34 -10.31
CA GLY A 80 -3.95 10.25 -10.70
C GLY A 80 -3.51 8.87 -10.21
N VAL A 81 -2.62 8.79 -9.21
CA VAL A 81 -2.12 7.52 -8.67
C VAL A 81 -3.26 6.74 -8.02
N ARG A 82 -3.34 5.44 -8.33
CA ARG A 82 -4.33 4.52 -7.71
C ARG A 82 -3.70 3.66 -6.64
N LEU A 83 -4.49 3.31 -5.64
CA LEU A 83 -4.11 2.44 -4.53
C LEU A 83 -4.92 1.14 -4.58
N ILE A 84 -4.22 0.01 -4.46
CA ILE A 84 -4.82 -1.31 -4.26
C ILE A 84 -4.17 -1.97 -3.05
N ALA A 85 -4.94 -2.72 -2.26
CA ALA A 85 -4.42 -3.38 -1.08
C ALA A 85 -5.20 -4.64 -0.69
N ARG A 86 -4.50 -5.56 -0.03
CA ARG A 86 -5.03 -6.80 0.55
C ARG A 86 -4.73 -6.81 2.04
N ILE A 87 -5.76 -6.67 2.85
CA ILE A 87 -5.68 -6.64 4.31
C ILE A 87 -6.26 -7.94 4.84
N TRP A 88 -5.57 -8.55 5.81
CA TRP A 88 -6.00 -9.79 6.44
C TRP A 88 -6.08 -9.59 7.94
N ILE A 89 -7.26 -9.82 8.50
CA ILE A 89 -7.49 -9.83 9.94
C ILE A 89 -7.47 -11.29 10.38
N LYS A 90 -6.56 -11.64 11.28
CA LYS A 90 -6.37 -13.01 11.74
C LYS A 90 -7.55 -13.44 12.62
N ALA A 91 -8.14 -14.60 12.36
CA ALA A 91 -9.09 -15.25 13.24
C ALA A 91 -8.45 -15.65 14.58
N LEU A 92 -9.20 -15.60 15.68
CA LEU A 92 -8.72 -16.04 16.99
C LEU A 92 -8.45 -17.55 16.98
N GLY A 93 -7.32 -17.96 17.57
CA GLY A 93 -6.95 -19.38 17.71
C GLY A 93 -6.53 -20.11 16.43
N GLN A 94 -6.66 -19.51 15.25
CA GLN A 94 -6.32 -20.17 13.98
C GLN A 94 -4.81 -20.02 13.64
N PRO A 95 -4.18 -21.07 13.08
CA PRO A 95 -2.80 -20.98 12.60
C PRO A 95 -2.70 -19.97 11.45
N PHE A 96 -1.66 -19.15 11.48
CA PHE A 96 -1.42 -18.15 10.43
C PHE A 96 -0.39 -18.67 9.45
N ASN A 97 -0.83 -19.08 8.26
CA ASN A 97 0.08 -19.45 7.17
C ASN A 97 0.51 -18.19 6.39
N GLY A 98 1.58 -17.55 6.86
CA GLY A 98 2.10 -16.31 6.27
C GLY A 98 2.49 -16.46 4.80
N LYS A 99 3.00 -17.63 4.37
CA LYS A 99 3.39 -17.88 2.97
C LYS A 99 2.16 -17.87 2.06
N SER A 100 1.13 -18.62 2.40
CA SER A 100 -0.12 -18.69 1.63
C SER A 100 -0.84 -17.34 1.55
N VAL A 101 -0.92 -16.62 2.68
CA VAL A 101 -1.53 -15.28 2.74
C VAL A 101 -0.76 -14.28 1.86
N TYR A 102 0.57 -14.32 1.87
CA TYR A 102 1.38 -13.42 1.06
C TYR A 102 1.24 -13.73 -0.44
N THR A 103 1.39 -15.00 -0.83
CA THR A 103 1.26 -15.44 -2.23
C THR A 103 -0.11 -15.10 -2.81
N SER A 104 -1.19 -15.44 -2.10
CA SER A 104 -2.55 -15.12 -2.54
C SER A 104 -2.82 -13.60 -2.60
N SER A 105 -2.16 -12.82 -1.74
CA SER A 105 -2.27 -11.36 -1.78
C SER A 105 -1.58 -10.77 -3.01
N ILE A 106 -0.35 -11.20 -3.32
CA ILE A 106 0.34 -10.76 -4.54
C ILE A 106 -0.45 -11.14 -5.78
N GLN A 107 -0.91 -12.38 -5.90
CA GLN A 107 -1.71 -12.82 -7.05
C GLN A 107 -2.99 -11.98 -7.20
N GLY A 108 -3.67 -11.66 -6.10
CA GLY A 108 -4.83 -10.77 -6.11
C GLY A 108 -4.49 -9.35 -6.58
N LEU A 109 -3.38 -8.77 -6.10
CA LEU A 109 -2.93 -7.45 -6.56
C LEU A 109 -2.56 -7.46 -8.05
N TYR A 110 -1.92 -8.53 -8.54
CA TYR A 110 -1.63 -8.72 -9.96
C TYR A 110 -2.90 -8.81 -10.79
N THR A 111 -3.93 -9.54 -10.32
CA THR A 111 -5.24 -9.57 -10.99
C THR A 111 -5.87 -8.17 -11.05
N TYR A 112 -5.78 -7.38 -9.98
CA TYR A 112 -6.30 -6.01 -9.97
C TYR A 112 -5.53 -5.10 -10.91
N PHE A 113 -4.21 -5.25 -10.98
CA PHE A 113 -3.37 -4.47 -11.87
C PHE A 113 -3.59 -4.84 -13.35
N ASP A 114 -3.67 -6.13 -13.70
CA ASP A 114 -3.96 -6.57 -15.06
C ASP A 114 -5.34 -6.08 -15.54
N GLN A 115 -6.32 -6.01 -14.65
CA GLN A 115 -7.63 -5.41 -14.94
C GLN A 115 -7.58 -3.89 -15.10
N PHE A 116 -6.75 -3.19 -14.32
CA PHE A 116 -6.48 -1.77 -14.53
C PHE A 116 -5.88 -1.54 -15.91
N LEU A 117 -4.80 -2.26 -16.24
CA LEU A 117 -4.16 -2.21 -17.55
C LEU A 117 -5.15 -2.55 -18.67
N SER A 118 -6.10 -3.44 -18.40
CA SER A 118 -7.14 -3.81 -19.35
C SER A 118 -8.09 -2.66 -19.66
N THR A 119 -8.52 -1.97 -18.61
CA THR A 119 -9.40 -0.81 -18.68
C THR A 119 -8.73 0.36 -19.40
N GLU A 120 -7.45 0.59 -19.11
CA GLU A 120 -6.65 1.67 -19.71
C GLU A 120 -6.06 1.30 -21.09
N ASN A 121 -6.37 0.10 -21.59
CA ASN A 121 -5.84 -0.45 -22.82
C ASN A 121 -4.29 -0.36 -22.96
N THR A 122 -3.56 -0.62 -21.88
CA THR A 122 -2.09 -0.45 -21.84
C THR A 122 -1.37 -1.71 -21.35
N LEU A 123 -0.04 -1.65 -21.34
CA LEU A 123 0.85 -2.66 -20.78
C LEU A 123 1.55 -2.11 -19.55
N GLY A 124 1.93 -2.98 -18.63
CA GLY A 124 2.54 -2.56 -17.37
C GLY A 124 3.58 -3.54 -16.86
N PHE A 125 4.39 -3.07 -15.92
CA PHE A 125 5.36 -3.88 -15.19
C PHE A 125 5.26 -3.57 -13.70
N CYS A 126 5.78 -4.45 -12.86
CA CYS A 126 5.68 -4.32 -11.41
C CYS A 126 7.06 -4.35 -10.77
N ILE A 127 7.33 -3.35 -9.93
CA ILE A 127 8.47 -3.31 -9.02
C ILE A 127 7.93 -3.59 -7.61
N ALA A 128 8.34 -4.71 -7.04
CA ALA A 128 8.03 -5.09 -5.67
C ALA A 128 9.16 -4.69 -4.73
N ASP A 129 8.82 -4.46 -3.46
CA ASP A 129 9.80 -4.29 -2.41
C ASP A 129 10.63 -5.57 -2.20
N SER A 130 11.94 -5.42 -2.24
CA SER A 130 12.87 -6.55 -2.11
C SER A 130 12.92 -7.03 -0.66
N ARG A 131 12.78 -8.34 -0.48
CA ARG A 131 12.92 -9.02 0.81
C ARG A 131 14.11 -9.98 0.76
N ASP A 132 14.16 -10.96 1.66
CA ASP A 132 15.13 -12.04 1.51
C ASP A 132 14.89 -12.83 0.21
N HIS A 133 15.99 -13.37 -0.34
CA HIS A 133 16.00 -14.05 -1.62
C HIS A 133 14.92 -15.14 -1.73
N LEU A 134 14.75 -15.97 -0.70
CA LEU A 134 13.77 -17.05 -0.71
C LEU A 134 12.34 -16.51 -0.80
N LYS A 135 12.01 -15.43 -0.08
CA LYS A 135 10.69 -14.79 -0.22
C LYS A 135 10.47 -14.24 -1.62
N ASN A 136 11.48 -13.58 -2.21
CA ASN A 136 11.39 -13.02 -3.56
C ASN A 136 11.16 -14.12 -4.62
N VAL A 137 11.93 -15.22 -4.55
CA VAL A 137 11.78 -16.38 -5.44
C VAL A 137 10.38 -16.99 -5.34
N ASN A 138 9.87 -17.22 -4.13
CA ASN A 138 8.53 -17.77 -3.94
C ASN A 138 7.44 -16.88 -4.55
N VAL A 139 7.60 -15.56 -4.44
CA VAL A 139 6.64 -14.58 -4.97
C VAL A 139 6.67 -14.56 -6.49
N ALA A 140 7.86 -14.40 -7.08
CA ALA A 140 8.02 -14.42 -8.54
C ALA A 140 7.49 -15.72 -9.14
N HIS A 141 7.83 -16.87 -8.54
CA HIS A 141 7.36 -18.17 -9.02
C HIS A 141 5.83 -18.32 -8.91
N SER A 142 5.22 -17.77 -7.86
CA SER A 142 3.77 -17.79 -7.72
C SER A 142 3.02 -16.97 -8.78
N VAL A 143 3.63 -15.89 -9.29
CA VAL A 143 3.09 -15.10 -10.40
C VAL A 143 3.38 -15.81 -11.73
N PHE A 144 4.59 -16.35 -11.89
CA PHE A 144 5.00 -17.11 -13.08
C PHE A 144 4.03 -18.22 -13.42
N THR A 145 3.67 -19.04 -12.43
CA THR A 145 2.73 -20.16 -12.60
C THR A 145 1.30 -19.73 -12.95
N GLN A 146 0.90 -18.48 -12.72
CA GLN A 146 -0.37 -17.94 -13.19
C GLN A 146 -0.25 -17.34 -14.60
N LYS A 147 0.86 -16.63 -14.87
CA LYS A 147 1.09 -15.99 -16.18
C LYS A 147 1.28 -17.03 -17.29
N PHE A 148 2.09 -18.05 -17.05
CA PHE A 148 2.49 -19.05 -18.05
C PHE A 148 1.75 -20.39 -17.90
N ARG A 149 0.59 -20.40 -17.23
CA ARG A 149 -0.21 -21.62 -17.12
C ARG A 149 -0.72 -22.03 -18.51
N ALA A 150 -0.45 -23.27 -18.90
CA ALA A 150 -0.85 -23.81 -20.21
C ALA A 150 -2.36 -23.76 -20.49
N SER A 151 -3.20 -23.87 -19.44
CA SER A 151 -4.65 -23.91 -19.59
C SER A 151 -5.34 -22.54 -19.69
N SER A 152 -4.67 -21.45 -19.29
CA SER A 152 -5.16 -20.07 -19.42
C SER A 152 -4.10 -19.07 -18.98
N THR A 153 -3.77 -18.10 -19.84
CA THR A 153 -2.94 -16.95 -19.45
C THR A 153 -3.76 -15.98 -18.62
N VAL A 154 -3.46 -15.87 -17.33
CA VAL A 154 -4.22 -15.01 -16.40
C VAL A 154 -3.80 -13.53 -16.51
N TYR A 155 -2.51 -13.27 -16.75
CA TYR A 155 -1.93 -11.92 -16.76
C TYR A 155 -1.43 -11.59 -18.17
N THR A 156 -2.32 -11.01 -18.97
CA THR A 156 -2.10 -10.79 -20.40
C THR A 156 -1.43 -9.45 -20.71
N ARG A 157 -1.54 -8.47 -19.81
CA ARG A 157 -1.08 -7.09 -20.03
C ARG A 157 0.11 -6.70 -19.17
N ILE A 158 0.45 -7.56 -18.20
CA ILE A 158 1.66 -7.43 -17.40
C ILE A 158 2.84 -8.00 -18.18
N LEU A 159 3.87 -7.21 -18.43
CA LEU A 159 5.02 -7.55 -19.28
C LEU A 159 5.89 -8.64 -18.65
N GLU A 160 6.19 -8.53 -17.36
CA GLU A 160 7.18 -9.36 -16.67
C GLU A 160 6.71 -9.76 -15.25
N LEU A 161 7.34 -10.80 -14.72
CA LEU A 161 7.34 -11.15 -13.29
C LEU A 161 7.75 -9.93 -12.42
N PRO A 162 7.43 -9.93 -11.12
CA PRO A 162 7.83 -8.82 -10.25
C PRO A 162 9.35 -8.70 -10.24
N THR A 163 9.86 -7.52 -10.57
CA THR A 163 11.24 -7.15 -10.28
C THR A 163 11.32 -6.65 -8.85
N PHE A 164 12.44 -6.90 -8.17
CA PHE A 164 12.59 -6.54 -6.76
C PHE A 164 13.54 -5.36 -6.63
N GLY A 165 13.00 -4.24 -6.15
CA GLY A 165 13.74 -3.00 -5.96
C GLY A 165 14.14 -2.78 -4.50
N HIS A 166 15.27 -2.09 -4.31
CA HIS A 166 15.69 -1.60 -3.00
C HIS A 166 15.04 -0.24 -2.72
N SER A 167 14.27 -0.15 -1.65
CA SER A 167 13.46 1.02 -1.30
C SER A 167 14.28 2.31 -1.20
N GLU A 168 15.58 2.23 -0.90
CA GLU A 168 16.53 3.35 -0.89
C GLU A 168 16.64 4.08 -2.23
N ASN A 169 16.16 3.50 -3.33
CA ASN A 169 16.19 4.10 -4.67
C ASN A 169 14.80 4.16 -5.35
N HIS A 170 13.72 3.78 -4.66
CA HIS A 170 12.39 3.71 -5.25
C HIS A 170 11.35 4.51 -4.47
N ALA A 171 11.00 5.70 -4.97
CA ALA A 171 10.00 6.56 -4.35
C ALA A 171 8.64 5.87 -4.22
N GLY A 172 8.18 5.17 -5.26
CA GLY A 172 6.91 4.42 -5.22
C GLY A 172 6.84 3.38 -4.10
N ILE A 173 7.96 2.67 -3.83
CA ILE A 173 8.04 1.70 -2.73
C ILE A 173 7.95 2.42 -1.38
N GLN A 174 8.76 3.46 -1.16
CA GLN A 174 8.73 4.23 0.10
C GLN A 174 7.34 4.83 0.37
N ILE A 175 6.70 5.40 -0.64
CA ILE A 175 5.35 5.97 -0.51
C ILE A 175 4.33 4.88 -0.15
N CYS A 176 4.39 3.73 -0.81
CA CYS A 176 3.49 2.61 -0.53
C CYS A 176 3.65 2.12 0.91
N ASP A 177 4.88 2.01 1.39
CA ASP A 177 5.21 1.61 2.76
C ASP A 177 4.72 2.61 3.81
N ILE A 178 4.85 3.91 3.52
CA ILE A 178 4.30 4.99 4.35
C ILE A 178 2.78 4.83 4.46
N ILE A 179 2.06 4.73 3.35
CA ILE A 179 0.59 4.61 3.34
C ILE A 179 0.15 3.34 4.08
N CYS A 180 0.80 2.21 3.81
CA CYS A 180 0.47 0.94 4.43
C CYS A 180 0.67 0.99 5.94
N SER A 181 1.81 1.49 6.41
CA SER A 181 2.19 1.46 7.82
C SER A 181 1.56 2.59 8.64
N ALA A 182 1.42 3.79 8.06
CA ALA A 182 0.92 4.98 8.75
C ALA A 182 -0.60 5.09 8.74
N LEU A 183 -1.28 4.54 7.72
CA LEU A 183 -2.72 4.70 7.52
C LEU A 183 -3.48 3.38 7.47
N LEU A 184 -3.21 2.52 6.48
CA LEU A 184 -4.03 1.32 6.28
C LEU A 184 -3.96 0.36 7.47
N TYR A 185 -2.76 0.12 8.01
CA TYR A 185 -2.59 -0.73 9.19
C TYR A 185 -3.35 -0.23 10.42
N PRO A 186 -3.14 1.01 10.93
CA PRO A 186 -3.84 1.46 12.13
C PRO A 186 -5.35 1.60 11.91
N ILE A 187 -5.82 1.99 10.72
CA ILE A 187 -7.25 2.05 10.41
C ILE A 187 -7.86 0.65 10.45
N ALA A 188 -7.23 -0.34 9.83
CA ALA A 188 -7.72 -1.72 9.88
C ALA A 188 -7.69 -2.31 11.30
N ALA A 189 -6.64 -2.03 12.07
CA ALA A 189 -6.56 -2.48 13.45
C ALA A 189 -7.70 -1.88 14.30
N GLU A 190 -8.01 -0.61 14.14
CA GLU A 190 -9.11 0.03 14.86
C GLU A 190 -10.49 -0.44 14.38
N ALA A 191 -10.75 -0.46 13.07
CA ALA A 191 -12.05 -0.81 12.52
C ALA A 191 -12.44 -2.27 12.75
N TYR A 192 -11.47 -3.20 12.72
CA TYR A 192 -11.76 -4.63 12.79
C TYR A 192 -11.38 -5.28 14.13
N CYS A 193 -10.35 -4.80 14.83
CA CYS A 193 -9.89 -5.49 16.04
C CYS A 193 -10.43 -4.86 17.34
N THR A 194 -10.98 -3.65 17.32
CA THR A 194 -11.61 -3.03 18.50
C THR A 194 -12.76 -3.89 19.01
N GLY A 195 -12.78 -4.13 20.33
CA GLY A 195 -13.76 -5.01 20.99
C GLY A 195 -13.44 -6.51 20.94
N TYR A 196 -12.47 -6.92 20.11
CA TYR A 196 -12.06 -8.33 19.98
C TYR A 196 -10.64 -8.58 20.49
N VAL A 197 -9.75 -7.60 20.34
CA VAL A 197 -8.33 -7.74 20.67
C VAL A 197 -7.85 -6.54 21.48
N ALA A 198 -7.41 -6.79 22.70
CA ALA A 198 -6.75 -5.80 23.53
C ALA A 198 -5.23 -5.88 23.34
N ASN A 199 -4.66 -5.07 22.45
CA ASN A 199 -3.22 -4.97 22.30
C ASN A 199 -2.76 -3.54 21.97
N VAL A 200 -1.45 -3.32 22.03
CA VAL A 200 -0.84 -2.00 21.78
C VAL A 200 -1.09 -1.47 20.37
N HIS A 201 -1.50 -2.31 19.41
CA HIS A 201 -1.75 -1.88 18.03
C HIS A 201 -3.19 -1.43 17.77
N VAL A 202 -4.14 -1.79 18.63
CA VAL A 202 -5.53 -1.32 18.60
C VAL A 202 -5.62 -0.06 19.46
N GLN A 203 -5.57 1.10 18.81
CA GLN A 203 -5.50 2.40 19.49
C GLN A 203 -6.75 3.22 19.16
N PRO A 204 -7.47 3.76 20.15
CA PRO A 204 -8.64 4.62 19.90
C PRO A 204 -8.31 5.83 19.01
N GLY A 205 -7.09 6.36 19.11
CA GLY A 205 -6.62 7.47 18.27
C GLY A 205 -6.59 7.17 16.76
N ALA A 206 -6.66 5.90 16.35
CA ALA A 206 -6.73 5.53 14.94
C ALA A 206 -8.14 5.78 14.33
N ALA A 207 -9.19 5.92 15.15
CA ALA A 207 -10.52 6.29 14.67
C ALA A 207 -10.50 7.68 13.97
N ALA A 208 -9.72 8.62 14.53
CA ALA A 208 -9.53 9.94 13.91
C ALA A 208 -8.80 9.85 12.55
N LEU A 209 -7.90 8.86 12.39
CA LEU A 209 -7.23 8.61 11.11
C LEU A 209 -8.21 8.07 10.08
N ARG A 210 -9.07 7.13 10.48
CA ARG A 210 -10.15 6.61 9.63
C ARG A 210 -11.08 7.72 9.17
N GLN A 211 -11.55 8.57 10.09
CA GLN A 211 -12.44 9.68 9.76
C GLN A 211 -11.80 10.68 8.79
N ARG A 212 -10.52 11.02 8.99
CA ARG A 212 -9.83 12.00 8.14
C ARG A 212 -9.42 11.42 6.77
N PHE A 213 -8.74 10.28 6.78
CA PHE A 213 -8.07 9.73 5.60
C PHE A 213 -8.91 8.67 4.88
N GLY A 214 -9.91 8.08 5.53
CA GLY A 214 -10.80 7.07 4.94
C GLY A 214 -11.45 7.52 3.63
N PRO A 215 -12.08 8.72 3.56
CA PRO A 215 -12.65 9.22 2.31
C PRO A 215 -11.62 9.38 1.18
N ILE A 216 -10.42 9.86 1.50
CA ILE A 216 -9.33 10.07 0.54
C ILE A 216 -8.82 8.72 0.00
N LEU A 217 -8.52 7.78 0.92
CA LEU A 217 -8.13 6.43 0.58
C LEU A 217 -9.20 5.73 -0.26
N LYS A 218 -10.48 5.96 0.06
CA LYS A 218 -11.61 5.40 -0.69
C LYS A 218 -11.61 5.89 -2.14
N ALA A 219 -11.38 7.19 -2.36
CA ALA A 219 -11.36 7.82 -3.68
C ALA A 219 -10.14 7.43 -4.53
N MET A 220 -9.02 7.07 -3.90
CA MET A 220 -7.81 6.64 -4.60
C MET A 220 -7.86 5.19 -5.09
N GLN A 221 -8.86 4.39 -4.69
CA GLN A 221 -8.93 2.99 -5.08
C GLN A 221 -9.17 2.81 -6.58
N PHE A 222 -8.55 1.77 -7.15
CA PHE A 222 -9.02 1.20 -8.42
C PHE A 222 -10.01 0.06 -8.14
N ARG A 223 -11.27 0.22 -8.53
CA ARG A 223 -12.32 -0.81 -8.40
C ARG A 223 -12.94 -1.07 -9.77
N TYR A 224 -13.35 -2.31 -10.00
CA TYR A 224 -14.00 -2.75 -11.22
C TYR A 224 -15.08 -3.80 -10.91
N GLN A 225 -15.95 -4.10 -11.87
CA GLN A 225 -16.92 -5.19 -11.74
C GLN A 225 -16.33 -6.48 -12.30
N ASP A 226 -16.42 -7.56 -11.54
CA ASP A 226 -16.10 -8.90 -12.05
C ASP A 226 -17.14 -9.34 -13.12
N PRO A 227 -16.90 -10.45 -13.85
CA PRO A 227 -17.87 -10.95 -14.84
C PRO A 227 -19.26 -11.27 -14.29
N LEU A 228 -19.42 -11.39 -12.97
CA LEU A 228 -20.70 -11.60 -12.28
C LEU A 228 -21.33 -10.26 -11.83
N GLY A 229 -20.79 -9.12 -12.24
CA GLY A 229 -21.27 -7.78 -11.90
C GLY A 229 -20.89 -7.30 -10.49
N ARG A 230 -20.07 -8.05 -9.74
CA ARG A 230 -19.71 -7.71 -8.37
C ARG A 230 -18.53 -6.75 -8.33
N TRP A 231 -18.66 -5.68 -7.56
CA TRP A 231 -17.57 -4.74 -7.33
C TRP A 231 -16.40 -5.39 -6.58
N THR A 232 -15.25 -5.46 -7.23
CA THR A 232 -13.99 -6.01 -6.73
C THR A 232 -12.84 -5.01 -6.93
N GLY A 233 -11.62 -5.40 -6.55
CA GLY A 233 -10.45 -4.53 -6.54
C GLY A 233 -10.41 -3.53 -5.38
N GLY A 234 -9.45 -2.61 -5.42
CA GLY A 234 -9.25 -1.57 -4.43
C GLY A 234 -8.55 -2.07 -3.17
N ILE A 235 -8.97 -1.56 -2.02
CA ILE A 235 -8.56 -2.01 -0.70
C ILE A 235 -9.56 -3.07 -0.24
N VAL A 236 -9.12 -4.32 -0.21
CA VAL A 236 -9.93 -5.48 0.16
C VAL A 236 -9.50 -5.99 1.53
N VAL A 237 -10.48 -6.32 2.38
CA VAL A 237 -10.26 -6.87 3.72
C VAL A 237 -10.82 -8.28 3.79
N ALA A 238 -9.99 -9.24 4.20
CA ALA A 238 -10.40 -10.57 4.63
C ALA A 238 -10.49 -10.56 6.17
N ASP A 239 -11.70 -10.35 6.70
CA ASP A 239 -11.93 -10.28 8.14
C ASP A 239 -12.19 -11.66 8.76
N GLY A 240 -11.14 -12.30 9.27
CA GLY A 240 -11.24 -13.58 9.96
C GLY A 240 -11.93 -13.53 11.33
N LEU A 241 -12.21 -12.34 11.90
CA LEU A 241 -12.87 -12.23 13.21
C LEU A 241 -14.39 -12.28 13.08
N ALA A 242 -14.96 -11.45 12.21
CA ALA A 242 -16.41 -11.27 12.13
C ALA A 242 -16.94 -11.21 10.68
N GLN A 243 -16.12 -11.54 9.67
CA GLN A 243 -16.50 -11.55 8.25
C GLN A 243 -17.09 -10.22 7.76
N ARG A 244 -16.63 -9.09 8.34
CA ARG A 244 -17.13 -7.77 7.96
C ARG A 244 -16.51 -7.28 6.66
N ASN A 245 -17.26 -6.42 5.96
CA ASN A 245 -16.87 -5.86 4.68
C ASN A 245 -15.74 -4.83 4.79
N ALA A 246 -15.11 -4.49 3.66
CA ALA A 246 -14.04 -3.50 3.57
C ALA A 246 -14.51 -2.04 3.79
N SER A 247 -15.83 -1.75 3.75
CA SER A 247 -16.29 -0.36 3.85
C SER A 247 -16.05 0.26 5.22
N LEU A 248 -15.87 -0.55 6.27
CA LEU A 248 -15.47 -0.09 7.60
C LEU A 248 -14.10 0.61 7.63
N MET A 249 -13.27 0.43 6.60
CA MET A 249 -12.02 1.22 6.46
C MET A 249 -12.28 2.71 6.19
N PHE A 250 -13.48 3.09 5.77
CA PHE A 250 -13.76 4.42 5.20
C PHE A 250 -14.87 5.20 5.92
N SER A 251 -15.53 4.60 6.90
CA SER A 251 -16.66 5.15 7.66
C SER A 251 -16.45 4.95 9.14
#